data_AF-A0A161M1N8-F1
#
_entry.id   AF-A0A161M1N8-F1
#
_cell.length_a   1.000
_cell.length_b   1.000
_cell.length_c   1.000
_cell.angle_alpha   90.00
_cell.angle_beta   90.00
_cell.angle_gamma   90.00
#
_symmetry.space_group_name_H-M   'P 1'
#
loop_
_entity.id
_entity.type
_entity.pdbx_description
1 polymer ?
#
loop_
_entity_poly.entity_id
_entity_poly.type
_entity_poly.pdbx_seq_one_letter_code
_entity_poly.pdbx_strand_id
1 'polypeptide(L)'
;EPVLVCPYNKAHSIIKSRMQFHLVKCRLQSPNSEKVVCPFDSTHVVPKVELEFHQQICENRIVLDSFLYDVGNSRCPVEDVPTDVPPEALAPCEENWDAEPAVSVLNVIKEGAKEKKVLLNLIGAPKAERKAHRFQLS
;
A
#
# COMPACT_ATOMS: atom_id res chain seq x y z
N GLU A 1 -0.88 -1.35 19.23
CA GLU A 1 -0.09 -2.09 18.21
C GLU A 1 1.21 -2.59 18.84
N PRO A 2 1.75 -3.75 18.41
CA PRO A 2 3.02 -4.28 18.92
C PRO A 2 4.23 -3.46 18.44
N VAL A 3 5.23 -3.33 19.30
CA VAL A 3 6.51 -2.68 19.03
C VAL A 3 7.59 -3.75 18.87
N LEU A 4 8.42 -3.62 17.83
CA LEU A 4 9.50 -4.54 17.49
C LEU A 4 10.83 -3.81 17.52
N VAL A 5 11.88 -4.51 17.91
CA VAL A 5 13.26 -3.99 17.90
C VAL A 5 13.83 -4.12 16.48
N CYS A 6 14.52 -3.08 16.02
CA CYS A 6 15.12 -3.10 14.69
C CYS A 6 16.25 -4.14 14.59
N PRO A 7 16.28 -4.96 13.52
CA PRO A 7 17.32 -5.96 13.30
C PRO A 7 18.70 -5.35 13.05
N TYR A 8 18.80 -4.11 12.55
CA TYR A 8 20.08 -3.44 12.31
C TYR A 8 20.64 -2.75 13.54
N ASN A 9 19.76 -2.20 14.40
CA ASN A 9 20.17 -1.45 15.59
C ASN A 9 19.20 -1.71 16.75
N LYS A 10 19.72 -2.33 17.83
CA LYS A 10 18.94 -2.68 19.03
C LYS A 10 18.38 -1.47 19.78
N ALA A 11 18.90 -0.26 19.54
CA ALA A 11 18.39 0.97 20.16
C ALA A 11 17.07 1.45 19.53
N HIS A 12 16.69 0.95 18.35
CA HIS A 12 15.47 1.37 17.68
C HIS A 12 14.30 0.44 18.03
N SER A 13 13.27 1.00 18.65
CA SER A 13 11.99 0.36 18.91
C SER A 13 10.93 0.97 18.00
N ILE A 14 10.36 0.18 17.09
CA ILE A 14 9.49 0.65 16.01
C ILE A 14 8.16 -0.10 16.06
N ILE A 15 7.06 0.62 15.87
CA ILE A 15 5.73 0.02 15.76
C ILE A 15 5.69 -0.90 14.54
N LYS A 16 5.10 -2.09 14.64
CA LYS A 16 5.08 -3.11 13.56
C LYS A 16 4.66 -2.54 12.21
N SER A 17 3.59 -1.74 12.15
CA SER A 17 3.09 -1.09 10.93
C SER A 17 4.06 -0.11 10.27
N ARG A 18 5.03 0.43 11.03
CA ARG A 18 6.06 1.37 10.54
C ARG A 18 7.40 0.71 10.24
N MET A 19 7.56 -0.58 10.54
CA MET A 19 8.84 -1.29 10.40
C MET A 19 9.33 -1.28 8.94
N GLN A 20 8.44 -1.56 7.98
CA GLN A 20 8.78 -1.58 6.55
C GLN A 20 9.48 -0.28 6.11
N PHE A 21 8.89 0.87 6.46
CA PHE A 21 9.45 2.19 6.12
C PHE A 21 10.75 2.49 6.87
N HIS A 22 10.88 2.01 8.11
CA HIS A 22 12.08 2.19 8.91
C HIS A 22 13.29 1.45 8.31
N LEU A 23 13.10 0.19 7.93
CA LEU A 23 14.17 -0.69 7.45
C LEU A 23 14.89 -0.14 6.21
N VAL A 24 14.16 0.49 5.28
CA VAL A 24 14.74 1.10 4.06
C VAL A 24 15.87 2.06 4.42
N LYS A 25 15.65 2.95 5.38
CA LYS A 25 16.64 3.94 5.81
C LYS A 25 17.71 3.33 6.71
N CYS A 26 17.30 2.46 7.64
CA CYS A 26 18.21 1.89 8.62
C CYS A 26 19.24 0.94 7.97
N ARG A 27 18.86 0.25 6.89
CA ARG A 27 19.76 -0.56 6.08
C ARG A 27 20.87 0.28 5.44
N LEU A 28 20.51 1.42 4.84
CA LEU A 28 21.49 2.33 4.22
C LEU A 28 22.50 2.87 5.24
N GLN A 29 22.07 3.07 6.49
CA GLN A 29 22.91 3.52 7.59
C GLN A 29 23.76 2.38 8.20
N SER A 30 23.54 1.13 7.80
CA SER A 30 24.21 -0.06 8.33
C SER A 30 24.99 -0.82 7.24
N PRO A 31 25.95 -0.18 6.55
CA PRO A 31 26.62 -0.75 5.37
C PRO A 31 27.43 -2.02 5.67
N ASN A 32 27.94 -2.17 6.89
CA ASN A 32 28.74 -3.33 7.30
C ASN A 32 27.91 -4.48 7.87
N SER A 33 26.58 -4.42 7.78
CA SER A 33 25.73 -5.51 8.24
C SER A 33 25.61 -6.58 7.16
N GLU A 34 26.06 -7.80 7.46
CA GLU A 34 25.89 -8.98 6.59
C GLU A 34 24.45 -9.53 6.66
N LYS A 35 23.47 -8.63 6.62
CA LYS A 35 22.05 -8.96 6.72
C LYS A 35 21.35 -8.67 5.40
N VAL A 36 20.45 -9.56 5.03
CA VAL A 36 19.69 -9.55 3.79
C VAL A 36 18.20 -9.56 4.09
N VAL A 37 17.41 -9.06 3.16
CA VAL A 37 15.95 -9.01 3.28
C VAL A 37 15.38 -10.28 2.67
N CYS A 38 14.40 -10.90 3.34
CA CYS A 38 13.68 -12.05 2.81
C CYS A 38 12.96 -11.69 1.50
N PRO A 39 12.96 -12.58 0.49
CA PRO A 39 12.20 -12.35 -0.74
C PRO A 39 10.68 -12.37 -0.55
N PHE A 40 10.17 -12.99 0.52
CA PHE A 40 8.73 -13.15 0.77
C PHE A 40 8.13 -12.04 1.65
N ASP A 41 8.92 -11.44 2.54
CA ASP A 41 8.48 -10.33 3.39
C ASP A 41 9.62 -9.32 3.62
N SER A 42 9.37 -8.07 3.23
CA SER A 42 10.31 -6.96 3.39
C SER A 42 10.67 -6.61 4.85
N THR A 43 9.87 -7.07 5.82
CA THR A 43 10.15 -6.89 7.25
C THR A 43 11.12 -7.91 7.82
N HIS A 44 11.27 -9.06 7.16
CA HIS A 44 12.19 -10.10 7.58
C HIS A 44 13.61 -9.75 7.15
N VAL A 45 14.46 -9.45 8.13
CA VAL A 45 15.88 -9.19 7.93
C VAL A 45 16.67 -10.28 8.64
N VAL A 46 17.38 -11.09 7.87
CA VAL A 46 18.11 -12.28 8.34
C VAL A 46 19.59 -12.17 8.00
N PRO A 47 20.48 -12.82 8.76
CA PRO A 47 21.89 -12.97 8.35
C PRO A 47 22.00 -13.65 6.98
N LYS A 48 22.95 -13.20 6.16
CA LYS A 48 23.14 -13.74 4.80
C LYS A 48 23.33 -15.25 4.78
N VAL A 49 24.07 -15.79 5.77
CA VAL A 49 24.34 -17.22 5.91
C VAL A 49 23.10 -18.05 6.28
N GLU A 50 22.10 -17.44 6.90
CA GLU A 50 20.86 -18.10 7.32
C GLU A 50 19.74 -17.97 6.28
N LEU A 51 19.95 -17.21 5.20
CA LEU A 51 18.90 -16.89 4.23
C LEU A 51 18.33 -18.14 3.56
N GLU A 52 19.16 -19.13 3.22
CA GLU A 52 18.71 -20.38 2.60
C GLU A 52 17.81 -21.19 3.53
N PHE A 53 18.23 -21.34 4.79
CA PHE A 53 17.44 -22.00 5.81
C PHE A 53 16.13 -21.25 6.08
N HIS A 54 16.19 -19.92 6.24
CA HIS A 54 15.02 -19.07 6.44
C HIS A 54 13.99 -19.25 5.32
N GLN A 55 14.41 -19.31 4.05
CA GLN A 55 13.49 -19.52 2.93
C GLN A 55 12.75 -20.86 2.99
N GLN A 56 13.35 -21.90 3.59
CA GLN A 56 12.69 -23.19 3.74
C GLN A 56 11.57 -23.16 4.79
N ILE A 57 11.72 -22.35 5.84
CA ILE A 57 10.82 -22.31 7.00
C ILE A 57 9.98 -21.04 7.12
N CYS A 58 10.09 -20.11 6.16
CA CYS A 58 9.44 -18.81 6.24
C CYS A 58 7.91 -18.94 6.21
N GLU A 59 7.22 -18.38 7.20
CA GLU A 59 5.76 -18.36 7.28
C GLU A 59 5.11 -17.70 6.05
N ASN A 60 5.75 -16.67 5.50
CA ASN A 60 5.27 -15.91 4.34
C ASN A 60 5.57 -16.60 3.00
N ARG A 61 6.22 -17.78 3.00
CA ARG A 61 6.41 -18.58 1.79
C ARG A 61 5.09 -19.12 1.23
N ILE A 62 4.04 -19.19 2.06
CA ILE A 62 2.71 -19.69 1.69
C ILE A 62 2.15 -19.07 0.41
N VAL A 63 2.46 -17.80 0.14
CA VAL A 63 2.04 -17.12 -1.09
C VAL A 63 2.65 -17.81 -2.31
N LEU A 64 3.96 -18.07 -2.30
CA LEU A 64 4.62 -18.80 -3.38
C LEU A 64 4.10 -20.24 -3.47
N ASP A 65 3.96 -20.91 -2.33
CA ASP A 65 3.50 -22.30 -2.31
C ASP A 65 2.07 -22.43 -2.85
N SER A 66 1.18 -21.45 -2.63
CA SER A 66 -0.16 -21.41 -3.23
C SER A 66 -0.16 -21.23 -4.74
N PHE A 67 0.89 -20.63 -5.32
CA PHE A 67 1.04 -20.50 -6.77
C PHE A 67 1.67 -21.75 -7.40
N LEU A 68 2.59 -22.42 -6.69
CA LEU A 68 3.34 -23.56 -7.22
C LEU A 68 2.59 -24.89 -7.06
N TYR A 69 1.86 -25.05 -5.95
CA TYR A 69 1.15 -26.27 -5.64
C TYR A 69 -0.34 -26.01 -5.72
N ASP A 70 -1.09 -26.93 -6.32
CA ASP A 70 -2.56 -26.87 -6.36
C ASP A 70 -3.06 -27.24 -4.95
N VAL A 71 -2.93 -26.31 -4.00
CA VAL A 71 -3.38 -26.45 -2.62
C VAL A 71 -4.90 -26.31 -2.62
N GLY A 72 -5.61 -27.39 -2.98
CA GLY A 72 -7.04 -27.55 -2.76
C GLY A 72 -7.91 -26.37 -3.23
N ASN A 73 -8.16 -26.32 -4.53
CA ASN A 73 -9.31 -25.69 -5.18
C ASN A 73 -9.71 -24.28 -4.67
N SER A 74 -8.76 -23.35 -4.59
CA SER A 74 -9.06 -21.91 -4.76
C SER A 74 -8.96 -21.51 -6.22
N ARG A 75 -9.43 -22.37 -7.13
CA ARG A 75 -9.92 -21.86 -8.40
C ARG A 75 -11.13 -21.00 -8.01
N CYS A 76 -11.11 -19.70 -8.33
CA CYS A 76 -12.38 -19.00 -8.51
C CYS A 76 -13.24 -19.98 -9.30
N PRO A 77 -14.47 -20.30 -8.86
CA PRO A 77 -15.38 -20.99 -9.75
C PRO A 77 -15.42 -20.13 -11.00
N VAL A 78 -14.69 -20.55 -12.02
CA VAL A 78 -15.07 -20.28 -13.39
C VAL A 78 -16.26 -21.21 -13.56
N GLU A 79 -17.35 -20.91 -12.82
CA GLU A 79 -18.65 -21.20 -13.36
C GLU A 79 -18.62 -20.48 -14.69
N ASP A 80 -18.88 -21.24 -15.76
CA ASP A 80 -19.09 -20.74 -17.09
C ASP A 80 -20.09 -19.57 -17.00
N VAL A 81 -19.59 -18.36 -16.79
CA VAL A 81 -20.39 -17.16 -16.88
C VAL A 81 -20.77 -17.13 -18.35
N PRO A 82 -22.05 -17.30 -18.70
CA PRO A 82 -22.46 -17.26 -20.09
C PRO A 82 -21.98 -15.93 -20.67
N THR A 83 -21.01 -16.00 -21.59
CA THR A 83 -20.40 -14.81 -22.18
C THR A 83 -21.41 -14.07 -23.06
N ASP A 84 -22.49 -14.76 -23.43
CA ASP A 84 -23.61 -14.26 -24.21
C ASP A 84 -24.81 -13.98 -23.31
N VAL A 85 -24.74 -12.93 -22.49
CA VAL A 85 -25.94 -12.34 -21.91
C VAL A 85 -26.63 -11.54 -23.03
N PRO A 86 -27.88 -11.86 -23.43
CA PRO A 86 -28.60 -11.09 -24.43
C PRO A 86 -28.65 -9.61 -24.02
N PRO A 87 -28.43 -8.65 -24.94
CA PRO A 87 -28.50 -7.23 -24.62
C PRO A 87 -29.81 -6.82 -23.95
N GLU A 88 -30.92 -7.52 -24.23
CA GLU A 88 -32.22 -7.27 -23.60
C GLU A 88 -32.31 -7.70 -22.12
N ALA A 89 -31.42 -8.56 -21.63
CA ALA A 89 -31.39 -9.01 -20.23
C ALA A 89 -30.55 -8.10 -19.33
N LEU A 90 -29.74 -7.21 -19.92
CA LEU A 90 -29.05 -6.15 -19.19
C LEU A 90 -30.05 -5.02 -18.94
N ALA A 91 -30.40 -4.79 -17.68
CA ALA A 91 -31.13 -3.57 -17.32
C ALA A 91 -30.35 -2.36 -17.87
N PRO A 92 -30.99 -1.39 -18.54
CA PRO A 92 -30.32 -0.17 -18.95
C PRO A 92 -29.66 0.48 -17.73
N CYS A 93 -28.34 0.36 -17.63
CA CYS A 93 -27.59 0.99 -16.57
C CYS A 93 -27.28 2.41 -17.02
N GLU A 94 -27.97 3.37 -16.42
CA GLU A 94 -27.74 4.81 -16.64
C GLU A 94 -26.45 5.31 -15.96
N GLU A 95 -25.78 4.46 -15.18
CA GLU A 95 -24.50 4.75 -14.55
C GLU A 95 -23.34 4.60 -15.55
N ASN A 96 -22.93 5.73 -16.12
CA ASN A 96 -21.73 5.79 -16.96
C ASN A 96 -20.51 6.22 -16.12
N TRP A 97 -19.61 5.28 -15.84
CA TRP A 97 -18.34 5.54 -15.12
C TRP A 97 -17.31 6.33 -15.95
N ASP A 98 -17.49 6.39 -17.28
CA ASP A 98 -16.63 7.16 -18.20
C ASP A 98 -17.20 8.56 -18.50
N ALA A 99 -18.38 8.90 -17.98
CA ALA A 99 -18.93 10.24 -18.16
C ALA A 99 -18.12 11.25 -17.36
N GLU A 100 -17.58 12.27 -18.04
CA GLU A 100 -17.00 13.41 -17.34
C GLU A 100 -18.11 14.15 -16.59
N PRO A 101 -17.92 14.43 -15.28
CA PRO A 101 -18.91 15.18 -14.54
C PRO A 101 -19.01 16.61 -15.11
N ALA A 102 -20.23 17.10 -15.29
CA ALA A 102 -20.49 18.43 -15.83
C ALA A 102 -19.83 19.57 -15.02
N VAL A 103 -19.47 19.31 -13.76
CA VAL A 103 -18.77 20.23 -12.89
C VAL A 103 -17.57 19.55 -12.23
N SER A 104 -16.45 20.27 -12.15
CA SER A 104 -15.29 19.80 -11.40
C SER A 104 -15.64 19.75 -9.92
N VAL A 105 -15.57 18.55 -9.32
CA VAL A 105 -15.72 18.33 -7.87
C VAL A 105 -14.80 19.26 -7.06
N LEU A 106 -13.59 19.53 -7.57
CA LEU A 106 -12.65 20.46 -6.94
C LEU A 106 -13.18 21.90 -6.88
N ASN A 107 -13.89 22.35 -7.92
CA ASN A 107 -14.48 23.69 -7.93
C ASN A 107 -15.65 23.78 -6.96
N VAL A 108 -16.53 22.76 -6.91
CA VAL A 108 -17.65 22.71 -5.96
C VAL A 108 -17.15 22.77 -4.51
N ILE A 109 -16.09 22.00 -4.20
CA ILE A 109 -15.47 22.02 -2.86
C ILE A 109 -14.88 23.39 -2.55
N LYS A 110 -14.18 24.03 -3.51
CA LYS A 110 -13.60 25.36 -3.32
C LYS A 110 -14.65 26.44 -3.07
N GLU A 111 -15.74 26.45 -3.85
CA GLU A 111 -16.83 27.41 -3.67
C GLU A 111 -17.54 27.19 -2.32
N GLY A 112 -17.91 25.94 -1.99
CA GLY A 112 -18.55 25.63 -0.70
C GLY A 112 -17.64 25.86 0.51
N ALA A 113 -16.32 25.87 0.33
CA ALA A 113 -15.36 26.20 1.36
C ALA A 113 -15.19 27.70 1.59
N LYS A 114 -15.60 28.59 0.67
CA LYS A 114 -15.58 30.04 0.91
C LYS A 114 -16.59 30.44 1.99
N GLU A 115 -17.72 29.75 2.03
CA GLU A 115 -18.83 30.02 2.96
C GLU A 115 -18.62 29.37 4.33
N LYS A 116 -17.76 28.35 4.43
CA LYS A 116 -17.52 27.57 5.64
C LYS A 116 -16.13 27.85 6.19
N LYS A 117 -15.99 27.91 7.51
CA LYS A 117 -14.67 28.04 8.16
C LYS A 117 -13.94 26.68 8.15
N VAL A 118 -13.48 26.27 6.97
CA VAL A 118 -12.75 25.01 6.75
C VAL A 118 -11.31 25.28 6.33
N LEU A 119 -10.38 24.47 6.82
CA LEU A 119 -8.98 24.52 6.41
C LEU A 119 -8.81 23.66 5.15
N LEU A 120 -8.46 24.28 4.03
CA LEU A 120 -8.13 23.57 2.79
C LEU A 120 -6.61 23.34 2.69
N ASN A 121 -6.21 22.29 1.97
CA ASN A 121 -4.81 22.09 1.59
C ASN A 121 -4.56 22.66 0.20
N LEU A 122 -3.38 23.25 -0.02
CA LEU A 122 -2.97 23.75 -1.33
C LEU A 122 -2.51 22.55 -2.20
N ILE A 123 -3.45 21.95 -2.93
CA ILE A 123 -3.24 20.76 -3.77
C ILE A 123 -2.49 21.15 -5.06
N GLY A 124 -1.51 20.35 -5.48
CA GLY A 124 -0.77 20.56 -6.74
C GLY A 124 0.40 21.55 -6.66
N ALA A 125 0.54 22.30 -5.57
CA ALA A 125 1.60 23.29 -5.42
C ALA A 125 2.96 22.69 -4.97
N PRO A 126 4.08 23.38 -5.28
CA PRO A 126 5.41 23.04 -4.78
C PRO A 126 5.46 22.86 -3.27
N LYS A 127 6.42 22.04 -2.81
CA LYS A 127 6.59 21.72 -1.37
C LYS A 127 6.77 22.98 -0.51
N ALA A 128 7.48 23.99 -1.02
CA ALA A 128 7.72 25.25 -0.32
C ALA A 128 6.42 26.01 -0.07
N GLU A 129 5.60 26.18 -1.10
CA GLU A 129 4.29 26.85 -1.02
C GLU A 129 3.31 26.09 -0.12
N ARG A 130 3.25 24.76 -0.23
CA ARG A 130 2.44 23.94 0.68
C ARG A 130 2.87 24.06 2.13
N LYS A 131 4.17 24.26 2.40
CA LYS A 131 4.68 24.49 3.76
C LYS A 131 4.28 25.88 4.26
N ALA A 132 4.45 26.92 3.45
CA ALA A 132 4.06 28.29 3.79
C ALA A 132 2.56 28.40 4.07
N HIS A 133 1.73 27.77 3.23
CA HIS A 133 0.27 27.74 3.40
C HIS A 133 -0.16 27.13 4.74
N ARG A 134 0.48 26.03 5.16
CA ARG A 134 0.20 25.41 6.48
C ARG A 134 0.56 26.32 7.65
N PHE A 135 1.60 27.15 7.51
CA PHE A 135 1.97 28.15 8.52
C PHE A 135 1.02 29.35 8.55
N GLN A 136 0.44 29.74 7.42
CA GLN A 136 -0.53 30.84 7.35
C GLN A 136 -1.91 30.45 7.91
N LEU A 137 -2.22 29.16 7.93
CA LEU A 137 -3.48 28.62 8.43
C LEU A 137 -3.46 28.21 9.92
N SER A 138 -2.29 28.25 10.58
CA SER A 138 -2.13 27.96 12.02
C SER A 138 -2.26 29.23 12.85
#